data_AF-A0A4Y2STQ3-F1
#
_entry.id   AF-A0A4Y2STQ3-F1
#
_cell.length_a   1.000
_cell.length_b   1.000
_cell.length_c   1.000
_cell.angle_alpha   90.00
_cell.angle_beta   90.00
_cell.angle_gamma   90.00
#
_symmetry.space_group_name_H-M   'P 1'
#
loop_
_entity.id
_entity.type
_entity.pdbx_description
1 polymer ?
#
loop_
_entity_poly.entity_id
_entity_poly.type
_entity_poly.pdbx_seq_one_letter_code
_entity_poly.pdbx_strand_id
1 'polypeptide(L)'
;MTSLMAILSPKSHHSMVQDIQTLLLSHKHIHLRWLKAHVVYFGNGCADKFAKEVITKGAPFFLLKPLFYLKSEIRTAALSIWQDNWDNGETGRIRYSV
;
A
#
# COMPACT_ATOMS: atom_id res chain seq x y z
N MET A 1 -12.50 -1.50 4.85
CA MET A 1 -13.05 -1.32 3.48
C MET A 1 -12.55 -2.47 2.63
N THR A 2 -13.41 -3.26 1.98
CA THR A 2 -12.97 -4.35 1.09
C THR A 2 -12.76 -3.83 -0.33
N SER A 3 -11.94 -4.50 -1.14
CA SER A 3 -11.64 -4.06 -2.52
C SER A 3 -12.89 -3.95 -3.39
N LEU A 4 -13.88 -4.83 -3.20
CA LEU A 4 -15.16 -4.75 -3.92
C LEU A 4 -15.93 -3.47 -3.57
N MET A 5 -15.92 -3.06 -2.29
CA MET A 5 -16.58 -1.83 -1.86
C MET A 5 -15.89 -0.57 -2.41
N ALA A 6 -14.57 -0.63 -2.62
CA ALA A 6 -13.84 0.45 -3.28
C ALA A 6 -14.26 0.61 -4.75
N ILE A 7 -14.47 -0.49 -5.46
CA ILE A 7 -14.90 -0.49 -6.88
C ILE A 7 -16.36 -0.06 -7.03
N LEU A 8 -17.23 -0.41 -6.07
CA LEU A 8 -18.64 -0.02 -6.08
C LEU A 8 -18.88 1.41 -5.55
N SER A 9 -17.85 2.08 -5.03
CA SER A 9 -17.96 3.45 -4.53
C SER A 9 -18.18 4.43 -5.69
N PRO A 10 -19.21 5.27 -5.67
CA PRO A 10 -19.62 6.08 -6.82
C PRO A 10 -18.59 7.15 -7.26
N LYS A 11 -17.58 7.48 -6.43
CA LYS A 11 -16.52 8.46 -6.74
C LYS A 11 -15.20 8.11 -6.05
N SER A 12 -14.51 7.09 -6.57
CA SER A 12 -13.13 6.83 -6.17
C SER A 12 -12.19 7.86 -6.83
N HIS A 13 -11.25 8.43 -6.06
CA HIS A 13 -10.16 9.27 -6.59
C HIS A 13 -8.96 8.46 -7.11
N HIS A 14 -8.96 7.14 -6.89
CA HIS A 14 -7.85 6.28 -7.32
C HIS A 14 -8.01 5.91 -8.79
N SER A 15 -7.01 6.26 -9.61
CA SER A 15 -7.02 6.07 -11.08
C SER A 15 -7.37 4.63 -11.48
N MET A 16 -6.71 3.64 -10.88
CA MET A 16 -6.99 2.22 -11.17
C MET A 16 -8.45 1.83 -10.91
N VAL A 17 -9.12 2.42 -9.90
CA VAL A 17 -10.52 2.12 -9.62
C VAL A 17 -11.42 2.77 -10.67
N GLN A 18 -11.09 3.99 -11.13
CA GLN A 18 -11.81 4.65 -12.20
C GLN A 18 -11.70 3.88 -13.53
N ASP A 19 -10.52 3.34 -13.84
CA ASP A 19 -10.30 2.49 -15.01
C ASP A 19 -11.16 1.23 -14.94
N ILE A 20 -11.15 0.53 -13.79
CA ILE A 20 -11.97 -0.66 -13.57
C ILE A 20 -13.47 -0.32 -13.68
N GLN A 21 -13.92 0.79 -13.09
CA GLN A 21 -15.30 1.25 -13.19
C GLN A 21 -15.72 1.51 -14.63
N THR A 22 -14.85 2.16 -15.42
CA THR A 22 -15.10 2.47 -16.84
C THR A 22 -15.22 1.19 -17.67
N LEU A 23 -14.34 0.20 -17.42
CA LEU A 23 -14.39 -1.11 -18.07
C LEU A 23 -15.66 -1.89 -17.74
N LEU A 24 -16.13 -1.81 -16.49
CA LEU A 24 -17.37 -2.46 -16.06
C LEU A 24 -18.61 -1.77 -16.66
N LEU A 25 -18.61 -0.43 -16.74
CA LEU A 25 -19.70 0.33 -17.34
C LEU A 25 -19.83 0.08 -18.85
N SER A 26 -18.72 -0.18 -19.55
CA SER A 26 -18.73 -0.51 -20.97
C SER A 26 -19.20 -1.94 -21.28
N HIS A 27 -19.19 -2.84 -20.29
CA HIS A 27 -19.55 -4.26 -20.45
C HIS A 27 -20.73 -4.67 -19.54
N LYS A 28 -21.95 -4.55 -20.07
CA LYS A 28 -23.21 -4.75 -19.32
C LYS A 28 -23.47 -6.18 -18.79
N HIS A 29 -22.70 -7.18 -19.24
CA HIS A 29 -22.90 -8.58 -18.90
C HIS A 29 -21.88 -9.14 -17.89
N ILE A 30 -21.09 -8.26 -17.26
CA ILE A 30 -20.11 -8.67 -16.25
C ILE A 30 -20.76 -8.56 -14.86
N HIS A 31 -20.86 -9.69 -14.16
CA HIS A 31 -21.34 -9.74 -12.78
C HIS A 31 -20.19 -10.01 -11.81
N LEU A 32 -19.98 -9.08 -10.88
CA LEU A 32 -18.99 -9.25 -9.81
C LEU A 32 -19.62 -10.00 -8.63
N ARG A 33 -18.94 -11.04 -8.17
CA ARG A 33 -19.31 -11.78 -6.96
C ARG A 33 -18.07 -11.97 -6.08
N TRP A 34 -18.23 -11.72 -4.78
CA TRP A 34 -17.19 -12.08 -3.83
C TRP A 34 -17.26 -13.58 -3.51
N LEU A 35 -16.13 -14.26 -3.66
CA LEU A 35 -15.98 -15.67 -3.32
C LEU A 35 -14.93 -15.81 -2.22
N LYS A 36 -15.18 -16.70 -1.26
CA LYS A 36 -14.26 -16.94 -0.16
C LYS A 36 -13.02 -17.69 -0.67
N ALA A 37 -11.83 -17.15 -0.38
CA ALA A 37 -10.59 -17.87 -0.63
C ALA A 37 -10.52 -19.17 0.18
N HIS A 38 -9.84 -20.19 -0.36
CA HIS A 38 -9.66 -21.55 0.20
C HIS A 38 -10.81 -22.54 0.08
N VAL A 39 -11.99 -22.15 -0.40
CA VAL A 39 -12.95 -23.14 -0.94
C VAL A 39 -12.44 -23.51 -2.33
N VAL A 40 -12.30 -24.80 -2.64
CA VAL A 40 -11.67 -25.35 -3.85
C VAL A 40 -12.49 -25.00 -5.11
N TYR A 41 -12.48 -23.74 -5.51
CA TYR A 41 -12.90 -23.30 -6.82
C TYR A 41 -11.67 -23.31 -7.72
N PHE A 42 -11.69 -24.21 -8.72
CA PHE A 42 -10.60 -24.44 -9.66
C PHE A 42 -10.05 -23.14 -10.26
N GLY A 43 -10.93 -22.22 -10.66
CA GLY A 43 -10.53 -20.91 -11.21
C GLY A 43 -9.73 -20.02 -10.26
N ASN A 44 -10.07 -20.00 -8.96
CA ASN A 44 -9.33 -19.21 -7.96
C ASN A 44 -7.93 -19.80 -7.71
N GLY A 45 -7.84 -21.13 -7.61
CA GLY A 45 -6.56 -21.82 -7.46
C GLY A 45 -5.64 -21.63 -8.68
N CYS A 46 -6.20 -21.69 -9.90
CA CYS A 46 -5.46 -21.39 -11.12
C CYS A 46 -4.98 -19.93 -11.15
N ALA A 47 -5.85 -18.96 -10.84
CA ALA A 47 -5.48 -17.54 -10.82
C ALA A 47 -4.35 -17.25 -9.81
N ASP A 48 -4.42 -17.82 -8.60
CA ASP A 48 -3.36 -17.69 -7.59
C ASP A 48 -2.04 -18.33 -8.05
N LYS A 49 -2.10 -19.51 -8.68
CA LYS A 49 -0.93 -20.18 -9.26
C LYS A 49 -0.28 -19.31 -10.33
N PHE A 50 -1.06 -18.75 -11.25
CA PHE A 50 -0.53 -17.88 -12.32
C PHE A 50 0.04 -16.58 -11.75
N ALA A 51 -0.61 -15.96 -10.77
CA ALA A 51 -0.07 -14.77 -10.11
C ALA A 51 1.28 -15.05 -9.44
N LYS A 52 1.38 -16.18 -8.71
CA LYS A 52 2.64 -16.64 -8.09
C LYS A 52 3.72 -16.91 -9.14
N GLU A 53 3.35 -17.55 -10.25
CA GLU A 53 4.26 -17.83 -11.36
C GLU A 53 4.77 -16.54 -12.03
N VAL A 54 3.93 -15.52 -12.18
CA VAL A 54 4.34 -14.21 -12.69
C VAL A 54 5.22 -13.47 -11.69
N ILE A 55 4.96 -13.58 -10.38
CA ILE A 55 5.82 -12.98 -9.35
C ILE A 55 7.20 -13.67 -9.32
N THR A 56 7.26 -14.98 -9.54
CA THR A 56 8.54 -15.73 -9.55
C THR A 56 9.30 -15.60 -10.87
N LYS A 57 8.62 -15.44 -12.00
CA LYS A 57 9.24 -15.29 -13.34
C LYS A 57 9.44 -13.84 -13.77
N GLY A 58 8.65 -12.91 -13.23
CA GLY A 58 8.79 -11.49 -13.50
C GLY A 58 10.13 -10.96 -12.97
N ALA A 59 10.56 -9.81 -13.49
CA ALA A 59 11.70 -9.11 -12.91
C ALA A 59 11.43 -8.95 -11.40
N PRO A 60 12.34 -9.37 -10.51
CA PRO A 60 12.16 -9.13 -9.10
C PRO A 60 11.86 -7.65 -8.95
N PHE A 61 10.74 -7.31 -8.31
CA PHE A 61 10.59 -5.96 -7.80
C PHE A 61 11.62 -5.86 -6.68
N PHE A 62 12.87 -5.57 -7.08
CA PHE A 62 13.90 -5.18 -6.17
C PHE A 62 13.37 -3.89 -5.58
N LEU A 63 12.76 -3.98 -4.39
CA LEU A 63 12.89 -2.90 -3.44
C LEU A 63 14.40 -2.70 -3.35
N LEU A 64 14.91 -1.72 -4.11
CA LEU A 64 16.34 -1.39 -4.25
C LEU A 64 17.01 -1.24 -2.89
N LYS A 65 16.20 -1.06 -1.84
CA LYS A 65 16.60 -1.05 -0.44
C LYS A 65 15.72 -2.03 0.35
N PRO A 66 16.33 -2.99 1.09
CA PRO A 66 15.60 -3.87 1.98
C PRO A 66 14.71 -3.10 2.97
N LEU A 67 13.59 -3.68 3.41
CA LEU A 67 12.68 -3.04 4.36
C LEU A 67 13.37 -2.54 5.65
N PHE A 68 14.43 -3.22 6.08
CA PHE A 68 15.26 -2.78 7.21
C PHE A 68 15.93 -1.43 6.96
N TYR A 69 16.43 -1.19 5.75
CA TYR A 69 17.04 0.09 5.37
C TYR A 69 16.00 1.22 5.44
N LEU A 70 14.80 1.00 4.88
CA LEU A 70 13.74 2.01 4.94
C LEU A 70 13.32 2.33 6.39
N LYS A 71 13.22 1.30 7.25
CA LYS A 71 12.96 1.49 8.69
C LYS A 71 14.07 2.30 9.37
N SER A 72 15.33 2.04 9.01
CA SER A 72 16.48 2.79 9.53
C SER A 72 16.41 4.26 9.13
N GLU A 73 16.15 4.56 7.85
CA GLU A 73 16.05 5.93 7.35
C GLU A 73 14.93 6.71 8.04
N ILE A 74 13.74 6.11 8.18
CA ILE A 74 12.60 6.74 8.87
C ILE A 74 12.95 7.05 10.33
N ARG A 75 13.62 6.12 11.01
CA ARG A 75 14.05 6.31 12.41
C ARG A 75 15.06 7.44 12.53
N THR A 76 16.07 7.47 11.64
CA THR A 76 17.09 8.53 11.63
C THR A 76 16.46 9.90 11.37
N ALA A 77 15.56 9.99 10.39
CA ALA A 77 14.85 11.25 10.09
C ALA A 77 13.99 11.71 11.26
N ALA A 78 13.24 10.81 11.90
CA ALA A 78 12.42 11.13 13.07
C ALA A 78 13.27 11.61 14.26
N LEU A 79 14.44 10.99 14.48
CA LEU A 79 15.38 11.41 15.53
C LEU A 79 15.98 12.78 15.24
N SER A 80 16.36 13.06 13.99
CA SER A 80 16.87 14.36 13.59
C SER A 80 15.84 15.45 13.85
N ILE A 81 14.59 15.25 13.42
CA ILE A 81 13.49 16.21 13.64
C ILE A 81 13.24 16.42 15.13
N TRP A 82 13.25 15.35 15.92
CA TRP A 82 13.07 15.44 17.37
C TRP A 82 14.21 16.25 18.02
N GLN A 83 15.45 16.00 17.62
CA GLN A 83 16.63 16.69 18.14
C GLN A 83 16.62 18.17 17.73
N ASP A 84 16.29 18.47 16.48
CA ASP A 84 16.18 19.84 15.98
C ASP A 84 15.10 20.62 16.74
N ASN A 85 13.97 19.98 17.05
CA ASN A 85 12.92 20.58 17.87
C ASN A 85 13.35 20.79 19.33
N TRP A 86 14.17 19.90 19.89
CA TRP A 86 14.72 20.03 21.23
C TRP A 86 15.74 21.17 21.32
N ASP A 87 16.61 21.29 20.32
CA ASP A 87 17.69 22.27 20.30
C ASP A 87 17.23 23.68 19.93
N ASN A 88 16.22 23.79 19.05
CA ASN A 88 15.64 25.06 18.62
C ASN A 88 14.33 25.42 19.35
N GLY A 89 13.87 24.59 20.28
CA GLY A 89 12.72 24.87 21.12
C GLY A 89 12.97 26.07 22.03
N GLU A 90 12.31 27.19 21.76
CA GLU A 90 12.48 28.48 22.45
C GLU A 90 12.03 28.49 23.93
N THR A 91 11.59 27.36 24.47
CA THR A 91 11.04 27.26 25.83
C THR A 91 11.95 26.40 26.72
N GLY A 92 12.91 27.04 27.39
CA GLY A 92 13.43 26.49 28.66
C GLY A 92 14.93 26.49 28.93
N ARG A 93 15.80 27.09 28.11
CA ARG A 93 17.24 27.18 28.43
C ARG A 93 17.54 28.39 29.33
N ILE A 94 17.21 28.31 30.63
CA ILE A 94 17.91 29.09 31.66
C ILE A 94 19.21 28.34 31.96
N ARG A 95 20.31 28.81 31.37
CA ARG A 95 21.66 28.33 31.68
C ARG A 95 22.07 28.92 33.03
N TYR A 96 21.94 28.17 34.12
CA TYR A 96 22.62 28.52 35.38
C TYR A 96 24.12 28.27 35.19
N SER A 97 24.87 29.34 34.93
CA SER A 97 26.32 29.35 35.11
C SER A 97 26.63 29.54 36.59
N VAL A 98 27.36 28.58 37.19
CA VAL A 98 28.08 28.73 38.46
C VAL A 98 29.41 29.42 38.20
#